data_AF-A0A846T1Q0-F1
#
_entry.id   AF-A0A846T1Q0-F1
#
_cell.length_a   1.000
_cell.length_b   1.000
_cell.length_c   1.000
_cell.angle_alpha   90.00
_cell.angle_beta   90.00
_cell.angle_gamma   90.00
#
_symmetry.space_group_name_H-M   'P 1'
#
loop_
_entity.id
_entity.type
_entity.pdbx_description
1 polymer ?
#
loop_
_entity_poly.entity_id
_entity_poly.type
_entity_poly.pdbx_seq_one_letter_code
_entity_poly.pdbx_strand_id
1 'polypeptide(L)'
;MNDATKLESSFDGAIDFFQNLRRGLGALEAGVSIQNDRLSAIATSVATLQQGWQADHRTLTTLASDTRIQAGQLAELRTDGQRLDAQLGIIESLVANFQQDQQQLQQTLTVLSTDLQARQVADEQHTAALARIDTLEQQLTGQTRDLHSLLITIQALSYDARTSKDHFKAIETQIGQHHAQLTQLEHAQKADQECFNQFNAQAETQQQDLQRIEQSLDVFSQTAETHISAFREQIEEQQSRFDDLTGSLATVWQDVQTLQETVGEQLAEQQSRFDDLTGSLAAVWQDAQTLQQDFARFSDQLETQRPILATIPQTQQDLQKQQERIRHLETLMNKVFADTNSTRQILNVLQTDLTNQSDLLRELDQNWRHALATNQDRGHSTETLVTQSSPDAIKPEQITAITDELANSLQKHEHIQQEVANIQNTVTDQNERLVNIRNTLNELQQSLQQQLQSQQEQLNQLEAALADLQNAPAPEANNVAADFTAMQEILASSQTKS
;
A
#
# COMPACT_ATOMS: atom_id res chain seq x y z
N MET A 1 -7.38 -8.59 -12.22
CA MET A 1 -8.06 -9.43 -11.19
C MET A 1 -7.16 -9.71 -9.99
N ASN A 2 -5.91 -10.15 -10.15
CA ASN A 2 -5.00 -10.43 -9.01
C ASN A 2 -4.68 -9.23 -8.07
N ASP A 3 -5.03 -7.99 -8.46
CA ASP A 3 -4.71 -6.80 -7.66
C ASP A 3 -5.70 -6.50 -6.53
N ALA A 4 -6.98 -6.83 -6.71
CA ALA A 4 -8.00 -6.62 -5.67
C ALA A 4 -7.66 -7.46 -4.44
N THR A 5 -7.34 -8.74 -4.64
CA THR A 5 -7.01 -9.68 -3.55
C THR A 5 -5.70 -9.36 -2.83
N LYS A 6 -4.74 -8.69 -3.47
CA LYS A 6 -3.56 -8.13 -2.78
C LYS A 6 -3.91 -6.92 -1.90
N LEU A 7 -4.87 -6.10 -2.32
CA LEU A 7 -5.34 -4.94 -1.55
C LEU A 7 -6.23 -5.35 -0.37
N GLU A 8 -7.13 -6.31 -0.57
CA GLU A 8 -7.95 -6.92 0.49
C GLU A 8 -7.05 -7.55 1.59
N SER A 9 -6.08 -8.39 1.19
CA SER A 9 -5.11 -9.00 2.11
C SER A 9 -4.26 -7.98 2.90
N SER A 10 -4.04 -6.78 2.34
CA SER A 10 -3.37 -5.67 3.04
C SER A 10 -4.27 -5.04 4.11
N PHE A 11 -5.55 -4.80 3.77
CA PHE A 11 -6.52 -4.27 4.72
C PHE A 11 -6.79 -5.23 5.88
N ASP A 12 -6.92 -6.54 5.60
CA ASP A 12 -7.05 -7.57 6.62
C ASP A 12 -5.83 -7.56 7.57
N GLY A 13 -4.61 -7.53 7.03
CA GLY A 13 -3.38 -7.46 7.83
C GLY A 13 -3.25 -6.19 8.69
N ALA A 14 -3.76 -5.05 8.20
CA ALA A 14 -3.84 -3.81 8.97
C ALA A 14 -4.91 -3.88 10.08
N ILE A 15 -6.06 -4.49 9.80
CA ILE A 15 -7.14 -4.73 10.78
C ILE A 15 -6.64 -5.63 11.90
N ASP A 16 -5.95 -6.74 11.58
CA ASP A 16 -5.34 -7.65 12.57
C ASP A 16 -4.25 -6.96 13.41
N PHE A 17 -3.45 -6.06 12.82
CA PHE A 17 -2.50 -5.25 13.57
C PHE A 17 -3.22 -4.35 14.59
N PHE A 18 -4.25 -3.60 14.18
CA PHE A 18 -4.98 -2.72 15.10
C PHE A 18 -5.76 -3.49 16.18
N GLN A 19 -6.30 -4.68 15.86
CA GLN A 19 -6.91 -5.56 16.86
C GLN A 19 -5.89 -6.08 17.88
N ASN A 20 -4.71 -6.52 17.44
CA ASN A 20 -3.63 -6.93 18.34
C ASN A 20 -3.11 -5.77 19.19
N LEU A 21 -2.98 -4.57 18.61
CA LEU A 21 -2.56 -3.37 19.34
C LEU A 21 -3.58 -2.96 20.42
N ARG A 22 -4.88 -3.00 20.09
CA ARG A 22 -5.96 -2.77 21.07
C ARG A 22 -5.93 -3.80 22.20
N ARG A 23 -5.70 -5.08 21.89
CA ARG A 23 -5.59 -6.16 22.88
C ARG A 23 -4.34 -6.02 23.77
N GLY A 24 -3.21 -5.62 23.19
CA GLY A 24 -1.96 -5.34 23.92
C GLY A 24 -2.11 -4.19 24.90
N LEU A 25 -2.68 -3.05 24.45
CA LEU A 25 -2.94 -1.90 25.32
C LEU A 25 -3.90 -2.24 26.47
N GLY A 26 -5.00 -2.94 26.20
CA GLY A 26 -5.95 -3.34 27.26
C GLY A 26 -5.35 -4.33 28.28
N ALA A 27 -4.44 -5.22 27.85
CA ALA A 27 -3.68 -6.08 28.76
C ALA A 27 -2.69 -5.28 29.61
N LEU A 28 -2.04 -4.26 29.03
CA LEU A 28 -1.12 -3.38 29.76
C LEU A 28 -1.87 -2.52 30.80
N GLU A 29 -3.01 -1.95 30.43
CA GLU A 29 -3.88 -1.15 31.31
C GLU A 29 -4.36 -1.98 32.51
N ALA A 30 -4.81 -3.21 32.28
CA ALA A 30 -5.18 -4.14 33.35
C ALA A 30 -3.98 -4.47 34.27
N GLY A 31 -2.78 -4.66 33.70
CA GLY A 31 -1.55 -4.88 34.46
C GLY A 31 -1.16 -3.68 35.34
N VAL A 32 -1.25 -2.46 34.80
CA VAL A 32 -1.00 -1.21 35.54
C VAL A 32 -2.01 -1.01 36.67
N SER A 33 -3.29 -1.34 36.45
CA SER A 33 -4.34 -1.28 37.48
C SER A 33 -4.04 -2.24 38.64
N ILE A 34 -3.71 -3.51 38.33
CA ILE A 34 -3.30 -4.52 39.32
C ILE A 34 -2.04 -4.06 40.07
N GLN A 35 -1.07 -3.44 39.40
CA GLN A 35 0.13 -2.89 40.03
C GLN A 35 -0.20 -1.74 40.98
N ASN A 36 -1.14 -0.86 40.64
CA ASN A 36 -1.59 0.24 41.51
C ASN A 36 -2.26 -0.30 42.78
N ASP A 37 -3.16 -1.28 42.66
CA ASP A 37 -3.80 -1.93 43.81
C ASP A 37 -2.77 -2.63 44.72
N ARG A 38 -1.78 -3.31 44.13
CA ARG A 38 -0.65 -3.89 44.87
C ARG A 38 0.16 -2.83 45.62
N LEU A 39 0.45 -1.67 45.01
CA LEU A 39 1.19 -0.57 45.64
C LEU A 39 0.39 0.06 46.80
N SER A 40 -0.93 0.20 46.65
CA SER A 40 -1.84 0.69 47.71
C SER A 40 -1.83 -0.26 48.92
N ALA A 41 -1.92 -1.56 48.69
CA ALA A 41 -1.83 -2.56 49.76
C ALA A 41 -0.41 -2.64 50.39
N ILE A 42 0.67 -2.49 49.61
CA ILE A 42 2.05 -2.35 50.15
C ILE A 42 2.16 -1.13 51.07
N ALA A 43 1.64 0.03 50.66
CA ALA A 43 1.62 1.24 51.49
C ALA A 43 0.80 1.05 52.78
N THR A 44 -0.30 0.28 52.70
CA THR A 44 -1.12 -0.08 53.86
C THR A 44 -0.35 -0.97 54.86
N SER A 45 0.39 -1.97 54.38
CA SER A 45 1.26 -2.82 55.21
C SER A 45 2.39 -2.01 55.87
N VAL A 46 3.04 -1.10 55.13
CA VAL A 46 4.06 -0.19 55.69
C VAL A 46 3.47 0.74 56.74
N ALA A 47 2.28 1.30 56.52
CA ALA A 47 1.59 2.14 57.50
C ALA A 47 1.19 1.35 58.77
N THR A 48 0.85 0.07 58.61
CA THR A 48 0.51 -0.85 59.72
C THR A 48 1.74 -1.13 60.57
N LEU A 49 2.85 -1.54 59.96
CA LEU A 49 4.14 -1.71 60.63
C LEU A 49 4.59 -0.42 61.33
N GLN A 50 4.46 0.74 60.68
CA GLN A 50 4.82 2.02 61.30
C GLN A 50 4.00 2.34 62.56
N GLN A 51 2.74 1.87 62.64
CA GLN A 51 1.93 1.97 63.86
C GLN A 51 2.36 0.96 64.93
N GLY A 52 2.70 -0.29 64.54
CA GLY A 52 3.27 -1.31 65.43
C GLY A 52 4.55 -0.83 66.12
N TRP A 53 5.54 -0.41 65.34
CA TRP A 53 6.79 0.20 65.84
C TRP A 53 6.58 1.40 66.78
N GLN A 54 5.55 2.22 66.53
CA GLN A 54 5.20 3.31 67.45
C GLN A 54 4.53 2.84 68.75
N ALA A 55 3.76 1.76 68.72
CA ALA A 55 3.19 1.15 69.92
C ALA A 55 4.29 0.53 70.78
N ASP A 56 5.16 -0.30 70.19
CA ASP A 56 6.27 -0.94 70.87
C ASP A 56 7.26 0.07 71.46
N HIS A 57 7.59 1.15 70.73
CA HIS A 57 8.45 2.20 71.27
C HIS A 57 7.83 2.90 72.50
N ARG A 58 6.50 3.08 72.55
CA ARG A 58 5.81 3.60 73.74
C ARG A 58 5.87 2.59 74.88
N THR A 59 5.57 1.31 74.62
CA THR A 59 5.62 0.23 75.62
C THR A 59 7.01 0.08 76.24
N LEU A 60 8.06 0.08 75.42
CA LEU A 60 9.46 0.04 75.87
C LEU A 60 9.86 1.29 76.67
N THR A 61 9.35 2.46 76.30
CA THR A 61 9.59 3.71 77.06
C THR A 61 8.93 3.66 78.44
N THR A 62 7.69 3.13 78.52
CA THR A 62 6.99 2.87 79.79
C THR A 62 7.76 1.87 80.63
N LEU A 63 8.12 0.69 80.09
CA LEU A 63 8.88 -0.34 80.79
C LEU A 63 10.24 0.17 81.32
N ALA A 64 10.92 1.05 80.58
CA ALA A 64 12.17 1.68 81.02
C ALA A 64 11.96 2.72 82.14
N SER A 65 10.85 3.46 82.11
CA SER A 65 10.44 4.35 83.21
C SER A 65 10.09 3.55 84.46
N ASP A 66 9.29 2.50 84.32
CA ASP A 66 8.83 1.64 85.39
C ASP A 66 10.02 0.91 86.03
N THR A 67 10.96 0.37 85.24
CA THR A 67 12.22 -0.23 85.73
C THR A 67 13.06 0.77 86.55
N ARG A 68 13.09 2.05 86.19
CA ARG A 68 13.76 3.10 86.99
C ARG A 68 13.04 3.35 88.33
N ILE A 69 11.71 3.30 88.35
CA ILE A 69 10.92 3.39 89.60
C ILE A 69 11.19 2.18 90.49
N GLN A 70 11.21 0.96 89.92
CA GLN A 70 11.51 -0.28 90.63
C GLN A 70 12.90 -0.25 91.29
N ALA A 71 13.90 0.31 90.60
CA ALA A 71 15.24 0.49 91.15
C ALA A 71 15.28 1.45 92.36
N GLY A 72 14.39 2.44 92.41
CA GLY A 72 14.18 3.29 93.58
C GLY A 72 13.57 2.52 94.76
N GLN A 73 12.45 1.82 94.52
CA GLN A 73 11.77 1.01 95.53
C GLN A 73 12.68 -0.09 96.12
N LEU A 74 13.56 -0.68 95.32
CA LEU A 74 14.57 -1.66 95.79
C LEU A 74 15.65 -1.02 96.67
N ALA A 75 16.01 0.25 96.45
CA ALA A 75 16.93 0.99 97.33
C ALA A 75 16.26 1.37 98.66
N GLU A 76 14.98 1.74 98.63
CA GLU A 76 14.16 2.00 99.82
C GLU A 76 13.98 0.73 100.65
N LEU A 77 13.58 -0.38 100.02
CA LEU A 77 13.43 -1.69 100.67
C LEU A 77 14.75 -2.18 101.30
N ARG A 78 15.90 -1.93 100.64
CA ARG A 78 17.23 -2.22 101.21
C ARG A 78 17.52 -1.36 102.45
N THR A 79 17.12 -0.10 102.44
CA THR A 79 17.29 0.82 103.58
C THR A 79 16.39 0.43 104.75
N ASP A 80 15.14 0.02 104.50
CA ASP A 80 14.25 -0.54 105.52
C ASP A 80 14.81 -1.84 106.10
N GLY A 81 15.35 -2.74 105.27
CA GLY A 81 16.01 -3.97 105.71
C GLY A 81 17.19 -3.69 106.66
N GLN A 82 18.06 -2.75 106.31
CA GLN A 82 19.16 -2.30 107.19
C GLN A 82 18.66 -1.67 108.49
N ARG A 83 17.49 -1.01 108.48
CA ARG A 83 16.87 -0.42 109.68
C ARG A 83 16.28 -1.50 110.60
N LEU A 84 15.67 -2.54 110.02
CA LEU A 84 15.21 -3.73 110.73
C LEU A 84 16.35 -4.52 111.38
N ASP A 85 17.42 -4.80 110.64
CA ASP A 85 18.61 -5.50 111.17
C ASP A 85 19.23 -4.75 112.37
N ALA A 86 19.34 -3.42 112.27
CA ALA A 86 19.86 -2.59 113.35
C ALA A 86 18.94 -2.61 114.59
N GLN A 87 17.62 -2.61 114.41
CA GLN A 87 16.66 -2.70 115.52
C GLN A 87 16.61 -4.10 116.16
N LEU A 88 16.79 -5.17 115.37
CA LEU A 88 16.94 -6.52 115.90
C LEU A 88 18.17 -6.61 116.81
N GLY A 89 19.32 -6.09 116.41
CA GLY A 89 20.52 -6.05 117.25
C GLY A 89 20.35 -5.25 118.56
N ILE A 90 19.54 -4.18 118.54
CA ILE A 90 19.15 -3.43 119.75
C ILE A 90 18.24 -4.29 120.66
N ILE A 91 17.25 -4.97 120.08
CA ILE A 91 16.34 -5.87 120.82
C ILE A 91 17.11 -7.03 121.45
N GLU A 92 18.02 -7.68 120.72
CA GLU A 92 18.89 -8.75 121.22
C GLU A 92 19.75 -8.25 122.40
N SER A 93 20.32 -7.05 122.29
CA SER A 93 21.12 -6.42 123.35
C SER A 93 20.28 -6.13 124.61
N LEU A 94 19.08 -5.57 124.45
CA LEU A 94 18.16 -5.29 125.56
C LEU A 94 17.66 -6.58 126.24
N VAL A 95 17.39 -7.63 125.46
CA VAL A 95 17.00 -8.94 125.99
C VAL A 95 18.16 -9.60 126.75
N ALA A 96 19.39 -9.50 126.27
CA ALA A 96 20.58 -10.00 126.96
C ALA A 96 20.81 -9.26 128.30
N ASN A 97 20.72 -7.93 128.31
CA ASN A 97 20.79 -7.12 129.53
C ASN A 97 19.69 -7.52 130.54
N PHE A 98 18.44 -7.61 130.10
CA PHE A 98 17.32 -8.00 130.96
C PHE A 98 17.48 -9.41 131.56
N GLN A 99 18.02 -10.36 130.79
CA GLN A 99 18.36 -11.71 131.29
C GLN A 99 19.47 -11.66 132.35
N GLN A 100 20.51 -10.85 132.15
CA GLN A 100 21.58 -10.66 133.13
C GLN A 100 21.04 -10.03 134.43
N ASP A 101 20.22 -8.98 134.33
CA ASP A 101 19.60 -8.32 135.48
C ASP A 101 18.66 -9.27 136.23
N GLN A 102 17.93 -10.15 135.52
CA GLN A 102 17.10 -11.17 136.16
C GLN A 102 17.95 -12.18 136.97
N GLN A 103 19.11 -12.58 136.46
CA GLN A 103 20.04 -13.44 137.21
C GLN A 103 20.61 -12.73 138.44
N GLN A 104 20.99 -11.45 138.32
CA GLN A 104 21.46 -10.66 139.47
C GLN A 104 20.36 -10.50 140.53
N LEU A 105 19.12 -10.20 140.14
CA LEU A 105 17.99 -10.07 141.06
C LEU A 105 17.67 -11.40 141.76
N GLN A 106 17.73 -12.54 141.05
CA GLN A 106 17.60 -13.88 141.65
C GLN A 106 18.72 -14.16 142.67
N GLN A 107 19.96 -13.79 142.38
CA GLN A 107 21.08 -13.91 143.32
C GLN A 107 20.84 -13.02 144.55
N THR A 108 20.53 -11.74 144.36
CA THR A 108 20.30 -10.78 145.46
C THR A 108 19.14 -11.21 146.36
N LEU A 109 18.04 -11.70 145.80
CA LEU A 109 16.92 -12.29 146.57
C LEU A 109 17.34 -13.55 147.34
N THR A 110 18.18 -14.42 146.75
CA THR A 110 18.66 -15.64 147.40
C THR A 110 19.51 -15.31 148.63
N VAL A 111 20.49 -14.42 148.50
CA VAL A 111 21.34 -14.02 149.64
C VAL A 111 20.54 -13.21 150.67
N LEU A 112 19.59 -12.36 150.26
CA LEU A 112 18.68 -11.68 151.19
C LEU A 112 17.81 -12.67 151.97
N SER A 113 17.33 -13.75 151.35
CA SER A 113 16.60 -14.83 152.03
C SER A 113 17.48 -15.54 153.06
N THR A 114 18.74 -15.84 152.73
CA THR A 114 19.71 -16.44 153.68
C THR A 114 20.02 -15.51 154.85
N ASP A 115 20.25 -14.21 154.61
CA ASP A 115 20.43 -13.23 155.68
C ASP A 115 19.17 -13.11 156.56
N LEU A 116 17.97 -13.10 155.99
CA LEU A 116 16.71 -13.06 156.74
C LEU A 116 16.49 -14.32 157.62
N GLN A 117 17.00 -15.49 157.19
CA GLN A 117 17.02 -16.70 158.02
C GLN A 117 18.05 -16.60 159.16
N ALA A 118 19.25 -16.05 158.89
CA ALA A 118 20.27 -15.82 159.91
C ALA A 118 19.86 -14.76 160.96
N ARG A 119 19.04 -13.80 160.56
CA ARG A 119 18.53 -12.67 161.37
C ARG A 119 17.65 -13.08 162.56
N GLN A 120 17.36 -14.37 162.74
CA GLN A 120 16.86 -14.91 164.01
C GLN A 120 17.90 -14.83 165.16
N VAL A 121 19.16 -14.45 164.90
CA VAL A 121 20.26 -14.57 165.87
C VAL A 121 20.99 -13.25 166.21
N ALA A 122 21.02 -12.23 165.34
CA ALA A 122 21.80 -11.00 165.59
C ALA A 122 21.22 -9.70 164.96
N ASP A 123 21.38 -8.59 165.67
CA ASP A 123 20.79 -7.27 165.33
C ASP A 123 21.61 -6.49 164.28
N GLU A 124 22.94 -6.70 164.22
CA GLU A 124 23.84 -6.00 163.26
C GLU A 124 23.48 -6.27 161.78
N GLN A 125 22.76 -7.36 161.48
CA GLN A 125 22.29 -7.69 160.13
C GLN A 125 21.18 -6.76 159.63
N HIS A 126 20.57 -5.93 160.48
CA HIS A 126 19.45 -5.06 160.11
C HIS A 126 19.81 -4.03 159.02
N THR A 127 21.02 -3.46 159.09
CA THR A 127 21.53 -2.46 158.15
C THR A 127 21.92 -3.09 156.80
N ALA A 128 22.52 -4.28 156.84
CA ALA A 128 22.93 -5.02 155.65
C ALA A 128 21.72 -5.45 154.80
N ALA A 129 20.61 -5.82 155.45
CA ALA A 129 19.36 -6.14 154.76
C ALA A 129 18.71 -4.93 154.09
N LEU A 130 18.76 -3.74 154.72
CA LEU A 130 18.23 -2.49 154.14
C LEU A 130 18.99 -2.09 152.87
N ALA A 131 20.32 -2.08 152.90
CA ALA A 131 21.14 -1.77 151.72
C ALA A 131 20.88 -2.71 150.52
N ARG A 132 20.45 -3.96 150.78
CA ARG A 132 20.04 -4.91 149.73
C ARG A 132 18.62 -4.69 149.22
N ILE A 133 17.72 -4.12 150.03
CA ILE A 133 16.41 -3.66 149.58
C ILE A 133 16.60 -2.47 148.63
N ASP A 134 17.43 -1.48 149.00
CA ASP A 134 17.81 -0.37 148.11
C ASP A 134 18.40 -0.89 146.77
N THR A 135 19.23 -1.94 146.84
CA THR A 135 19.81 -2.60 145.64
C THR A 135 18.72 -3.25 144.76
N LEU A 136 17.75 -3.95 145.36
CA LEU A 136 16.63 -4.56 144.64
C LEU A 136 15.70 -3.51 144.03
N GLU A 137 15.44 -2.40 144.71
CA GLU A 137 14.64 -1.30 144.17
C GLU A 137 15.34 -0.62 142.98
N GLN A 138 16.67 -0.45 143.04
CA GLN A 138 17.46 0.04 141.91
C GLN A 138 17.46 -0.95 140.73
N GLN A 139 17.63 -2.25 140.97
CA GLN A 139 17.54 -3.30 139.95
C GLN A 139 16.15 -3.33 139.27
N LEU A 140 15.08 -3.29 140.06
CA LEU A 140 13.70 -3.28 139.54
C LEU A 140 13.39 -2.01 138.72
N THR A 141 13.95 -0.86 139.14
CA THR A 141 13.86 0.40 138.39
C THR A 141 14.66 0.35 137.09
N GLY A 142 15.81 -0.34 137.07
CA GLY A 142 16.59 -0.66 135.86
C GLY A 142 15.78 -1.50 134.88
N GLN A 143 15.31 -2.68 135.32
CA GLN A 143 14.48 -3.57 134.51
C GLN A 143 13.21 -2.88 133.95
N THR A 144 12.59 -1.99 134.73
CA THR A 144 11.43 -1.21 134.27
C THR A 144 11.78 -0.25 133.13
N ARG A 145 12.96 0.39 133.18
CA ARG A 145 13.47 1.22 132.07
C ARG A 145 13.78 0.37 130.83
N ASP A 146 14.44 -0.77 131.00
CA ASP A 146 14.85 -1.62 129.88
C ASP A 146 13.65 -2.28 129.18
N LEU A 147 12.63 -2.71 129.94
CA LEU A 147 11.34 -3.16 129.38
C LEU A 147 10.62 -2.04 128.60
N HIS A 148 10.70 -0.80 129.06
CA HIS A 148 10.13 0.34 128.33
C HIS A 148 10.91 0.66 127.05
N SER A 149 12.24 0.59 127.10
CA SER A 149 13.11 0.73 125.93
C SER A 149 12.79 -0.35 124.88
N LEU A 150 12.72 -1.62 125.32
CA LEU A 150 12.37 -2.78 124.50
C LEU A 150 11.00 -2.62 123.82
N LEU A 151 9.99 -2.12 124.56
CA LEU A 151 8.67 -1.83 124.01
C LEU A 151 8.72 -0.79 122.87
N ILE A 152 9.50 0.27 123.04
CA ILE A 152 9.69 1.31 122.01
C ILE A 152 10.42 0.73 120.79
N THR A 153 11.47 -0.07 120.96
CA THR A 153 12.18 -0.69 119.83
C THR A 153 11.31 -1.70 119.08
N ILE A 154 10.48 -2.49 119.77
CA ILE A 154 9.51 -3.40 119.15
C ILE A 154 8.43 -2.64 118.37
N GLN A 155 8.00 -1.47 118.86
CA GLN A 155 7.05 -0.60 118.13
C GLN A 155 7.68 -0.05 116.84
N ALA A 156 8.94 0.38 116.87
CA ALA A 156 9.69 0.80 115.69
C ALA A 156 9.85 -0.35 114.68
N LEU A 157 10.26 -1.54 115.14
CA LEU A 157 10.38 -2.75 114.31
C LEU A 157 9.05 -3.13 113.64
N SER A 158 7.94 -2.98 114.37
CA SER A 158 6.60 -3.25 113.83
C SER A 158 6.15 -2.22 112.80
N TYR A 159 6.62 -0.97 112.87
CA TYR A 159 6.37 0.05 111.84
C TYR A 159 7.22 -0.23 110.60
N ASP A 160 8.52 -0.44 110.78
CA ASP A 160 9.47 -0.68 109.70
C ASP A 160 9.15 -1.96 108.89
N ALA A 161 8.69 -3.02 109.56
CA ALA A 161 8.27 -4.25 108.91
C ALA A 161 6.96 -4.09 108.11
N ARG A 162 6.13 -3.08 108.41
CA ARG A 162 4.95 -2.74 107.58
C ARG A 162 5.37 -1.95 106.35
N THR A 163 6.22 -0.95 106.51
CA THR A 163 6.79 -0.15 105.41
C THR A 163 7.49 -1.05 104.40
N SER A 164 8.40 -1.92 104.86
CA SER A 164 9.08 -2.93 104.03
C SER A 164 8.10 -3.86 103.30
N LYS A 165 7.03 -4.32 103.97
CA LYS A 165 5.99 -5.17 103.37
C LYS A 165 5.18 -4.46 102.29
N ASP A 166 4.86 -3.18 102.48
CA ASP A 166 4.09 -2.42 101.49
C ASP A 166 4.97 -1.97 100.30
N HIS A 167 6.26 -1.70 100.51
CA HIS A 167 7.25 -1.59 99.43
C HIS A 167 7.39 -2.90 98.63
N PHE A 168 7.41 -4.06 99.30
CA PHE A 168 7.46 -5.35 98.61
C PHE A 168 6.22 -5.59 97.70
N LYS A 169 5.01 -5.25 98.17
CA LYS A 169 3.79 -5.33 97.35
C LYS A 169 3.80 -4.38 96.14
N ALA A 170 4.40 -3.19 96.28
CA ALA A 170 4.53 -2.25 95.17
C ALA A 170 5.39 -2.87 94.06
N ILE A 171 6.53 -3.45 94.43
CA ILE A 171 7.44 -4.17 93.52
C ILE A 171 6.74 -5.40 92.90
N GLU A 172 6.01 -6.20 93.69
CA GLU A 172 5.23 -7.36 93.21
C GLU A 172 4.18 -6.95 92.18
N THR A 173 3.43 -5.88 92.45
CA THR A 173 2.43 -5.32 91.52
C THR A 173 3.09 -4.84 90.23
N GLN A 174 4.24 -4.17 90.34
CA GLN A 174 4.99 -3.64 89.20
C GLN A 174 5.60 -4.76 88.33
N ILE A 175 6.09 -5.85 88.94
CA ILE A 175 6.54 -7.05 88.21
C ILE A 175 5.37 -7.67 87.42
N GLY A 176 4.16 -7.71 87.98
CA GLY A 176 2.96 -8.13 87.26
C GLY A 176 2.63 -7.23 86.05
N GLN A 177 2.82 -5.93 86.19
CA GLN A 177 2.64 -4.96 85.09
C GLN A 177 3.71 -5.12 84.01
N HIS A 178 4.99 -5.25 84.38
CA HIS A 178 6.08 -5.54 83.44
C HIS A 178 5.83 -6.83 82.66
N HIS A 179 5.36 -7.89 83.33
CA HIS A 179 5.04 -9.16 82.66
C HIS A 179 3.92 -9.00 81.62
N ALA A 180 2.83 -8.28 81.96
CA ALA A 180 1.74 -7.99 81.03
C ALA A 180 2.21 -7.12 79.83
N GLN A 181 3.05 -6.11 80.07
CA GLN A 181 3.65 -5.29 79.01
C GLN A 181 4.53 -6.14 78.08
N LEU A 182 5.35 -7.05 78.62
CA LEU A 182 6.20 -7.95 77.84
C LEU A 182 5.39 -8.95 77.00
N THR A 183 4.32 -9.53 77.55
CA THR A 183 3.42 -10.41 76.78
C THR A 183 2.71 -9.64 75.67
N GLN A 184 2.31 -8.39 75.90
CA GLN A 184 1.78 -7.52 74.83
C GLN A 184 2.81 -7.26 73.73
N LEU A 185 4.07 -6.98 74.09
CA LEU A 185 5.15 -6.78 73.13
C LEU A 185 5.45 -8.06 72.32
N GLU A 186 5.41 -9.24 72.96
CA GLU A 186 5.59 -10.54 72.27
C GLU A 186 4.45 -10.82 71.26
N HIS A 187 3.22 -10.38 71.56
CA HIS A 187 2.10 -10.45 70.62
C HIS A 187 2.22 -9.41 69.48
N ALA A 188 2.65 -8.19 69.79
CA ALA A 188 2.90 -7.15 68.78
C ALA A 188 4.01 -7.58 67.81
N GLN A 189 5.15 -8.07 68.32
CA GLN A 189 6.25 -8.60 67.51
C GLN A 189 5.79 -9.73 66.56
N LYS A 190 4.88 -10.61 67.02
CA LYS A 190 4.33 -11.68 66.15
C LYS A 190 3.44 -11.11 65.05
N ALA A 191 2.58 -10.14 65.36
CA ALA A 191 1.75 -9.46 64.37
C ALA A 191 2.59 -8.68 63.33
N ASP A 192 3.64 -7.97 63.76
CA ASP A 192 4.57 -7.28 62.87
C ASP A 192 5.39 -8.27 62.03
N GLN A 193 5.79 -9.42 62.58
CA GLN A 193 6.45 -10.49 61.81
C GLN A 193 5.50 -11.12 60.77
N GLU A 194 4.23 -11.34 61.09
CA GLU A 194 3.22 -11.81 60.15
C GLU A 194 2.96 -10.77 59.04
N CYS A 195 2.87 -9.49 59.40
CA CYS A 195 2.73 -8.39 58.44
C CYS A 195 3.96 -8.25 57.53
N PHE A 196 5.18 -8.40 58.07
CA PHE A 196 6.41 -8.42 57.29
C PHE A 196 6.49 -9.61 56.32
N ASN A 197 6.05 -10.79 56.75
CA ASN A 197 5.98 -11.98 55.90
C ASN A 197 4.97 -11.77 54.74
N GLN A 198 3.82 -11.15 55.01
CA GLN A 198 2.82 -10.78 53.99
C GLN A 198 3.37 -9.73 53.01
N PHE A 199 4.02 -8.69 53.52
CA PHE A 199 4.71 -7.67 52.72
C PHE A 199 5.76 -8.29 51.78
N ASN A 200 6.57 -9.22 52.28
CA ASN A 200 7.60 -9.88 51.47
C ASN A 200 6.98 -10.74 50.35
N ALA A 201 5.98 -11.57 50.67
CA ALA A 201 5.26 -12.34 49.65
C ALA A 201 4.58 -11.45 48.59
N GLN A 202 4.05 -10.30 49.01
CA GLN A 202 3.46 -9.31 48.11
C GLN A 202 4.50 -8.63 47.20
N ALA A 203 5.69 -8.32 47.73
CA ALA A 203 6.82 -7.78 46.95
C ALA A 203 7.39 -8.81 45.95
N GLU A 204 7.57 -10.07 46.36
CA GLU A 204 7.95 -11.17 45.47
C GLU A 204 6.93 -11.34 44.32
N THR A 205 5.63 -11.25 44.62
CA THR A 205 4.60 -11.34 43.59
C THR A 205 4.59 -10.10 42.67
N GLN A 206 4.86 -8.90 43.20
CA GLN A 206 5.02 -7.69 42.38
C GLN A 206 6.23 -7.84 41.43
N GLN A 207 7.34 -8.40 41.88
CA GLN A 207 8.51 -8.66 41.03
C GLN A 207 8.17 -9.63 39.88
N GLN A 208 7.40 -10.69 40.15
CA GLN A 208 6.95 -11.64 39.13
C GLN A 208 6.00 -10.99 38.10
N ASP A 209 5.07 -10.15 38.54
CA ASP A 209 4.16 -9.45 37.63
C ASP A 209 4.86 -8.35 36.82
N LEU A 210 5.86 -7.66 37.40
CA LEU A 210 6.73 -6.74 36.64
C LEU A 210 7.49 -7.47 35.52
N GLN A 211 8.07 -8.64 35.81
CA GLN A 211 8.74 -9.47 34.80
C GLN A 211 7.78 -9.96 33.70
N ARG A 212 6.49 -10.19 34.02
CA ARG A 212 5.46 -10.50 33.01
C ARG A 212 5.11 -9.30 32.14
N ILE A 213 5.03 -8.10 32.71
CA ILE A 213 4.79 -6.86 31.96
C ILE A 213 5.96 -6.57 31.03
N GLU A 214 7.20 -6.73 31.51
CA GLU A 214 8.44 -6.63 30.72
C GLU A 214 8.45 -7.62 29.54
N GLN A 215 8.19 -8.91 29.79
CA GLN A 215 8.04 -9.93 28.74
C GLN A 215 6.90 -9.62 27.75
N SER A 216 5.78 -9.07 28.23
CA SER A 216 4.66 -8.69 27.36
C SER A 216 4.97 -7.45 26.51
N LEU A 217 5.82 -6.54 26.99
CA LEU A 217 6.31 -5.39 26.24
C LEU A 217 7.32 -5.81 25.18
N ASP A 218 8.24 -6.73 25.48
CA ASP A 218 9.16 -7.32 24.50
C ASP A 218 8.40 -8.00 23.36
N VAL A 219 7.42 -8.86 23.68
CA VAL A 219 6.58 -9.54 22.69
C VAL A 219 5.76 -8.54 21.87
N PHE A 220 5.23 -7.50 22.50
CA PHE A 220 4.52 -6.42 21.80
C PHE A 220 5.44 -5.64 20.85
N SER A 221 6.67 -5.30 21.28
CA SER A 221 7.65 -4.60 20.46
C SER A 221 8.07 -5.42 19.25
N GLN A 222 8.43 -6.71 19.44
CA GLN A 222 8.78 -7.62 18.36
C GLN A 222 7.62 -7.82 17.36
N THR A 223 6.39 -7.90 17.86
CA THR A 223 5.18 -7.97 17.02
C THR A 223 5.00 -6.69 16.20
N ALA A 224 5.12 -5.52 16.83
CA ALA A 224 5.03 -4.23 16.15
C ALA A 224 6.14 -4.04 15.10
N GLU A 225 7.39 -4.36 15.42
CA GLU A 225 8.52 -4.33 14.46
C GLU A 225 8.27 -5.26 13.27
N THR A 226 7.71 -6.44 13.50
CA THR A 226 7.36 -7.40 12.43
C THR A 226 6.29 -6.82 11.49
N HIS A 227 5.20 -6.27 12.03
CA HIS A 227 4.14 -5.65 11.21
C HIS A 227 4.63 -4.38 10.49
N ILE A 228 5.45 -3.54 11.14
CA ILE A 228 6.06 -2.36 10.51
C ILE A 228 7.00 -2.75 9.36
N SER A 229 7.74 -3.86 9.51
CA SER A 229 8.63 -4.39 8.47
C SER A 229 7.83 -4.91 7.27
N ALA A 230 6.78 -5.70 7.51
CA ALA A 230 5.90 -6.20 6.45
C ALA A 230 5.16 -5.07 5.72
N PHE A 231 4.69 -4.04 6.44
CA PHE A 231 4.03 -2.87 5.83
C PHE A 231 5.01 -2.04 5.00
N ARG A 232 6.28 -1.91 5.43
CA ARG A 232 7.34 -1.30 4.63
C ARG A 232 7.61 -2.10 3.35
N GLU A 233 7.80 -3.41 3.44
CA GLU A 233 8.02 -4.28 2.27
C GLU A 233 6.87 -4.16 1.26
N GLN A 234 5.63 -4.06 1.75
CA GLN A 234 4.46 -3.83 0.89
C GLN A 234 4.45 -2.45 0.23
N ILE A 235 4.89 -1.39 0.92
CA ILE A 235 5.06 -0.05 0.32
C ILE A 235 6.15 -0.08 -0.76
N GLU A 236 7.27 -0.76 -0.49
CA GLU A 236 8.37 -0.91 -1.44
C GLU A 236 7.93 -1.72 -2.69
N GLU A 237 7.10 -2.76 -2.54
CA GLU A 237 6.47 -3.45 -3.68
C GLU A 237 5.56 -2.51 -4.48
N GLN A 238 4.65 -1.78 -3.82
CA GLN A 238 3.72 -0.87 -4.49
C GLN A 238 4.43 0.29 -5.20
N GLN A 239 5.53 0.80 -4.63
CA GLN A 239 6.36 1.82 -5.26
C GLN A 239 7.07 1.27 -6.51
N SER A 240 7.72 0.10 -6.43
CA SER A 240 8.32 -0.56 -7.61
C SER A 240 7.31 -0.78 -8.72
N ARG A 241 6.07 -1.19 -8.37
CA ARG A 241 4.98 -1.36 -9.33
C ARG A 241 4.51 -0.06 -9.97
N PHE A 242 4.55 1.06 -9.24
CA PHE A 242 4.22 2.37 -9.78
C PHE A 242 5.32 2.88 -10.72
N ASP A 243 6.59 2.62 -10.41
CA ASP A 243 7.73 2.91 -11.27
C ASP A 243 7.67 2.07 -12.57
N ASP A 244 7.36 0.77 -12.48
CA ASP A 244 7.12 -0.12 -13.64
C ASP A 244 5.96 0.36 -14.52
N LEU A 245 4.85 0.79 -13.91
CA LEU A 245 3.70 1.35 -14.61
C LEU A 245 4.08 2.67 -15.31
N THR A 246 4.88 3.50 -14.66
CA THR A 246 5.36 4.79 -15.20
C THR A 246 6.30 4.56 -16.38
N GLY A 247 7.23 3.60 -16.29
CA GLY A 247 8.10 3.19 -17.40
C GLY A 247 7.32 2.58 -18.58
N SER A 248 6.28 1.79 -18.29
CA SER A 248 5.36 1.24 -19.29
C SER A 248 4.59 2.36 -20.01
N LEU A 249 4.07 3.34 -19.28
CA LEU A 249 3.37 4.51 -19.83
C LEU A 249 4.30 5.39 -20.67
N ALA A 250 5.55 5.58 -20.23
CA ALA A 250 6.57 6.30 -21.01
C ALA A 250 6.90 5.60 -22.33
N THR A 251 6.97 4.26 -22.32
CA THR A 251 7.15 3.44 -23.53
C THR A 251 5.98 3.63 -24.48
N VAL A 252 4.73 3.48 -24.00
CA VAL A 252 3.52 3.70 -24.81
C VAL A 252 3.45 5.12 -25.38
N TRP A 253 3.86 6.14 -24.61
CA TRP A 253 3.93 7.52 -25.10
C TRP A 253 4.96 7.69 -26.23
N GLN A 254 6.13 7.05 -26.12
CA GLN A 254 7.17 7.07 -27.14
C GLN A 254 6.77 6.29 -28.40
N ASP A 255 6.08 5.15 -28.25
CA ASP A 255 5.48 4.40 -29.37
C ASP A 255 4.43 5.25 -30.09
N VAL A 256 3.56 5.96 -29.36
CA VAL A 256 2.55 6.88 -29.93
C VAL A 256 3.22 8.05 -30.67
N GLN A 257 4.31 8.62 -30.14
CA GLN A 257 5.07 9.66 -30.86
C GLN A 257 5.73 9.10 -32.13
N THR A 258 6.32 7.91 -32.07
CA THR A 258 6.98 7.27 -33.22
C THR A 258 5.96 6.90 -34.31
N LEU A 259 4.75 6.45 -33.92
CA LEU A 259 3.63 6.24 -34.83
C LEU A 259 3.12 7.56 -35.42
N GLN A 260 3.05 8.64 -34.64
CA GLN A 260 2.66 9.96 -35.13
C GLN A 260 3.66 10.51 -36.16
N GLU A 261 4.97 10.35 -35.93
CA GLU A 261 6.02 10.70 -36.89
C GLU A 261 5.91 9.83 -38.15
N THR A 262 5.79 8.50 -38.02
CA THR A 262 5.65 7.56 -39.15
C THR A 262 4.42 7.87 -40.01
N VAL A 263 3.28 8.19 -39.40
CA VAL A 263 2.05 8.58 -40.12
C VAL A 263 2.21 9.96 -40.77
N GLY A 264 2.93 10.89 -40.13
CA GLY A 264 3.29 12.18 -40.71
C GLY A 264 4.17 12.05 -41.95
N GLU A 265 5.20 11.20 -41.90
CA GLU A 265 6.06 10.89 -43.04
C GLU A 265 5.29 10.21 -44.18
N GLN A 266 4.45 9.21 -43.87
CA GLN A 266 3.60 8.57 -44.89
C GLN A 266 2.64 9.56 -45.54
N LEU A 267 2.03 10.47 -44.76
CA LEU A 267 1.15 11.50 -45.31
C LEU A 267 1.92 12.49 -46.19
N ALA A 268 3.14 12.88 -45.80
CA ALA A 268 4.02 13.74 -46.60
C ALA A 268 4.49 13.04 -47.89
N GLU A 269 4.78 11.73 -47.86
CA GLU A 269 5.12 10.97 -49.06
C GLU A 269 3.92 10.85 -50.01
N GLN A 270 2.71 10.60 -49.49
CA GLN A 270 1.48 10.62 -50.29
C GLN A 270 1.20 12.00 -50.88
N GLN A 271 1.40 13.08 -50.11
CA GLN A 271 1.31 14.46 -50.59
C GLN A 271 2.27 14.69 -51.76
N SER A 272 3.55 14.33 -51.62
CA SER A 272 4.55 14.43 -52.70
C SER A 272 4.17 13.60 -53.93
N ARG A 273 3.63 12.39 -53.74
CA ARG A 273 3.14 11.54 -54.84
C ARG A 273 1.93 12.15 -55.56
N PHE A 274 1.04 12.84 -54.84
CA PHE A 274 -0.06 13.60 -55.45
C PHE A 274 0.43 14.83 -56.20
N ASP A 275 1.44 15.54 -55.69
CA ASP A 275 2.05 16.68 -56.37
C ASP A 275 2.80 16.23 -57.65
N ASP A 276 3.55 15.12 -57.59
CA ASP A 276 4.20 14.48 -58.76
C ASP A 276 3.17 13.99 -59.79
N LEU A 277 2.07 13.36 -59.35
CA LEU A 277 0.96 12.97 -60.24
C LEU A 277 0.29 14.19 -60.89
N THR A 278 0.18 15.31 -60.16
CA THR A 278 -0.38 16.56 -60.67
C THR A 278 0.56 17.20 -61.70
N GLY A 279 1.87 17.19 -61.46
CA GLY A 279 2.89 17.61 -62.43
C GLY A 279 2.93 16.73 -63.68
N SER A 280 2.81 15.41 -63.51
CA SER A 280 2.70 14.44 -64.62
C SER A 280 1.43 14.67 -65.44
N LEU A 281 0.28 14.91 -64.79
CA LEU A 281 -0.98 15.23 -65.47
C LEU A 281 -0.89 16.56 -66.24
N ALA A 282 -0.19 17.57 -65.70
CA ALA A 282 0.07 18.82 -66.39
C ALA A 282 0.97 18.63 -67.63
N ALA A 283 2.00 17.78 -67.53
CA ALA A 283 2.83 17.41 -68.68
C ALA A 283 2.02 16.69 -69.77
N VAL A 284 1.18 15.72 -69.40
CA VAL A 284 0.27 15.03 -70.35
C VAL A 284 -0.69 16.00 -71.03
N TRP A 285 -1.20 17.01 -70.33
CA TRP A 285 -2.01 18.08 -70.96
C TRP A 285 -1.21 18.93 -71.95
N GLN A 286 0.07 19.20 -71.68
CA GLN A 286 0.97 19.94 -72.56
C GLN A 286 1.36 19.11 -73.80
N ASP A 287 1.60 17.81 -73.65
CA ASP A 287 1.81 16.87 -74.75
C ASP A 287 0.54 16.74 -75.61
N ALA A 288 -0.65 16.69 -75.00
CA ALA A 288 -1.92 16.67 -75.71
C ALA A 288 -2.17 17.95 -76.53
N GLN A 289 -1.82 19.13 -76.00
CA GLN A 289 -1.83 20.38 -76.78
C GLN A 289 -0.83 20.36 -77.94
N THR A 290 0.36 19.76 -77.73
CA THR A 290 1.39 19.65 -78.78
C THR A 290 0.90 18.72 -79.90
N LEU A 291 0.33 17.56 -79.57
CA LEU A 291 -0.35 16.67 -80.52
C LEU A 291 -1.48 17.36 -81.27
N GLN A 292 -2.27 18.21 -80.61
CA GLN A 292 -3.33 18.98 -81.26
C GLN A 292 -2.78 20.00 -82.27
N GLN A 293 -1.63 20.63 -81.99
CA GLN A 293 -0.95 21.51 -82.94
C GLN A 293 -0.38 20.74 -84.13
N ASP A 294 0.24 19.59 -83.91
CA ASP A 294 0.75 18.74 -85.00
C ASP A 294 -0.39 18.16 -85.86
N PHE A 295 -1.55 17.84 -85.27
CA PHE A 295 -2.73 17.40 -86.04
C PHE A 295 -3.29 18.51 -86.93
N ALA A 296 -3.33 19.76 -86.45
CA ALA A 296 -3.68 20.91 -87.26
C ALA A 296 -2.67 21.12 -88.42
N ARG A 297 -1.37 20.96 -88.12
CA ARG A 297 -0.28 21.06 -89.10
C ARG A 297 -0.33 19.97 -90.17
N PHE A 298 -0.75 18.77 -89.81
CA PHE A 298 -1.02 17.67 -90.75
C PHE A 298 -2.26 17.94 -91.62
N SER A 299 -3.29 18.58 -91.07
CA SER A 299 -4.47 19.03 -91.84
C SER A 299 -4.09 20.03 -92.94
N ASP A 300 -3.24 21.02 -92.64
CA ASP A 300 -2.71 21.96 -93.63
C ASP A 300 -1.88 21.26 -94.73
N GLN A 301 -1.14 20.21 -94.38
CA GLN A 301 -0.39 19.39 -95.36
C GLN A 301 -1.31 18.59 -96.29
N LEU A 302 -2.47 18.12 -95.83
CA LEU A 302 -3.46 17.47 -96.69
C LEU A 302 -4.16 18.47 -97.62
N GLU A 303 -4.55 19.64 -97.10
CA GLU A 303 -5.24 20.66 -97.89
C GLU A 303 -4.32 21.24 -99.00
N THR A 304 -3.01 21.36 -98.73
CA THR A 304 -2.01 21.79 -99.73
C THR A 304 -1.65 20.72 -100.79
N GLN A 305 -1.88 19.43 -100.53
CA GLN A 305 -1.71 18.37 -101.54
C GLN A 305 -2.96 18.16 -102.42
N ARG A 306 -4.14 18.54 -101.93
CA ARG A 306 -5.44 18.44 -102.63
C ARG A 306 -5.44 18.93 -104.10
N PRO A 307 -4.86 20.09 -104.46
CA PRO A 307 -4.85 20.56 -105.86
C PRO A 307 -3.93 19.74 -106.79
N ILE A 308 -2.95 19.01 -106.26
CA ILE A 308 -2.02 18.22 -107.07
C ILE A 308 -2.72 16.95 -107.60
N LEU A 309 -3.53 16.30 -106.76
CA LEU A 309 -4.33 15.13 -107.12
C LEU A 309 -5.38 15.43 -108.21
N ALA A 310 -5.86 16.67 -108.30
CA ALA A 310 -6.89 17.08 -109.27
C ALA A 310 -6.40 17.10 -110.74
N THR A 311 -5.09 17.10 -110.98
CA THR A 311 -4.52 17.20 -112.35
C THR A 311 -4.31 15.86 -113.06
N ILE A 312 -4.45 14.75 -112.33
CA ILE A 312 -4.19 13.38 -112.81
C ILE A 312 -5.10 12.93 -114.00
N PRO A 313 -6.40 13.29 -114.08
CA PRO A 313 -7.23 12.87 -115.21
C PRO A 313 -6.79 13.48 -116.55
N GLN A 314 -6.25 14.70 -116.53
CA GLN A 314 -5.90 15.45 -117.74
C GLN A 314 -4.72 14.79 -118.49
N THR A 315 -3.72 14.29 -117.76
CA THR A 315 -2.51 13.70 -118.34
C THR A 315 -2.71 12.30 -118.90
N GLN A 316 -3.71 11.54 -118.44
CA GLN A 316 -4.10 10.27 -119.09
C GLN A 316 -4.71 10.48 -120.47
N GLN A 317 -5.49 11.55 -120.68
CA GLN A 317 -6.22 11.77 -121.93
C GLN A 317 -5.29 12.13 -123.11
N ASP A 318 -4.22 12.90 -122.87
CA ASP A 318 -3.24 13.20 -123.92
C ASP A 318 -2.30 12.02 -124.22
N LEU A 319 -2.10 11.10 -123.26
CA LEU A 319 -1.32 9.87 -123.48
C LEU A 319 -2.02 8.90 -124.45
N GLN A 320 -3.35 8.76 -124.36
CA GLN A 320 -4.14 7.99 -125.33
C GLN A 320 -4.03 8.58 -126.75
N LYS A 321 -4.12 9.91 -126.90
CA LYS A 321 -3.96 10.58 -128.20
C LYS A 321 -2.57 10.36 -128.82
N GLN A 322 -1.51 10.19 -128.03
CA GLN A 322 -0.21 9.81 -128.58
C GLN A 322 -0.19 8.36 -129.09
N GLN A 323 -0.79 7.40 -128.36
CA GLN A 323 -0.81 5.99 -128.79
C GLN A 323 -1.56 5.78 -130.10
N GLU A 324 -2.71 6.41 -130.31
CA GLU A 324 -3.43 6.33 -131.59
C GLU A 324 -2.62 6.92 -132.75
N ARG A 325 -1.92 8.03 -132.49
CA ARG A 325 -1.10 8.73 -133.49
C ARG A 325 0.14 7.93 -133.91
N ILE A 326 0.75 7.18 -132.99
CA ILE A 326 1.84 6.23 -133.30
C ILE A 326 1.29 5.07 -134.16
N ARG A 327 0.16 4.47 -133.77
CA ARG A 327 -0.48 3.37 -134.50
C ARG A 327 -0.87 3.74 -135.95
N HIS A 328 -1.27 5.00 -136.16
CA HIS A 328 -1.58 5.53 -137.48
C HIS A 328 -0.31 5.70 -138.35
N LEU A 329 0.81 6.11 -137.75
CA LEU A 329 2.11 6.21 -138.44
C LEU A 329 2.66 4.84 -138.83
N GLU A 330 2.55 3.82 -137.97
CA GLU A 330 2.93 2.43 -138.32
C GLU A 330 2.10 1.89 -139.49
N THR A 331 0.80 2.21 -139.52
CA THR A 331 -0.11 1.81 -140.60
C THR A 331 0.25 2.48 -141.94
N LEU A 332 0.69 3.75 -141.91
CA LEU A 332 1.17 4.47 -143.08
C LEU A 332 2.56 3.98 -143.54
N MET A 333 3.47 3.69 -142.61
CA MET A 333 4.83 3.21 -142.91
C MET A 333 4.80 1.86 -143.64
N ASN A 334 3.94 0.93 -143.20
CA ASN A 334 3.75 -0.36 -143.86
C ASN A 334 3.13 -0.22 -145.26
N LYS A 335 2.24 0.75 -145.49
CA LYS A 335 1.73 1.07 -146.85
C LYS A 335 2.82 1.61 -147.77
N VAL A 336 3.63 2.56 -147.30
CA VAL A 336 4.74 3.14 -148.09
C VAL A 336 5.80 2.08 -148.43
N PHE A 337 6.09 1.13 -147.54
CA PHE A 337 6.98 0.01 -147.85
C PHE A 337 6.42 -0.92 -148.93
N ALA A 338 5.10 -1.18 -148.92
CA ALA A 338 4.43 -1.96 -149.97
C ALA A 338 4.46 -1.24 -151.34
N ASP A 339 4.06 0.04 -151.39
CA ASP A 339 4.08 0.84 -152.62
C ASP A 339 5.50 0.99 -153.20
N THR A 340 6.51 1.19 -152.36
CA THR A 340 7.91 1.34 -152.82
C THR A 340 8.44 0.05 -153.43
N ASN A 341 8.04 -1.11 -152.92
CA ASN A 341 8.46 -2.41 -153.47
C ASN A 341 7.66 -2.76 -154.76
N SER A 342 6.36 -2.49 -154.77
CA SER A 342 5.49 -2.62 -155.96
C SER A 342 6.00 -1.76 -157.12
N THR A 343 6.28 -0.48 -156.86
CA THR A 343 6.84 0.47 -157.85
C THR A 343 8.17 -0.03 -158.42
N ARG A 344 9.03 -0.66 -157.60
CA ARG A 344 10.32 -1.21 -158.05
C ARG A 344 10.17 -2.45 -158.95
N GLN A 345 9.13 -3.27 -158.78
CA GLN A 345 8.81 -4.34 -159.73
C GLN A 345 8.22 -3.78 -161.03
N ILE A 346 7.27 -2.84 -160.93
CA ILE A 346 6.61 -2.21 -162.08
C ILE A 346 7.64 -1.52 -163.00
N LEU A 347 8.65 -0.86 -162.45
CA LEU A 347 9.61 -0.08 -163.25
C LEU A 347 10.52 -0.95 -164.15
N ASN A 348 10.92 -2.14 -163.70
CA ASN A 348 11.68 -3.09 -164.54
C ASN A 348 10.79 -3.82 -165.56
N VAL A 349 9.51 -4.07 -165.24
CA VAL A 349 8.54 -4.57 -166.21
C VAL A 349 8.34 -3.53 -167.32
N LEU A 350 8.13 -2.26 -166.96
CA LEU A 350 8.02 -1.15 -167.91
C LEU A 350 9.28 -0.95 -168.77
N GLN A 351 10.49 -1.14 -168.20
CA GLN A 351 11.73 -1.06 -168.99
C GLN A 351 11.85 -2.21 -170.01
N THR A 352 11.24 -3.37 -169.73
CA THR A 352 11.14 -4.49 -170.68
C THR A 352 10.06 -4.20 -171.74
N ASP A 353 8.91 -3.68 -171.30
CA ASP A 353 7.74 -3.43 -172.14
C ASP A 353 7.95 -2.27 -173.13
N LEU A 354 8.70 -1.22 -172.74
CA LEU A 354 9.03 -0.09 -173.63
C LEU A 354 9.84 -0.52 -174.87
N THR A 355 10.55 -1.65 -174.79
CA THR A 355 11.25 -2.23 -175.94
C THR A 355 10.26 -2.95 -176.87
N ASN A 356 9.36 -3.76 -176.31
CA ASN A 356 8.37 -4.53 -177.08
C ASN A 356 7.26 -3.67 -177.69
N GLN A 357 6.83 -2.59 -177.02
CA GLN A 357 5.79 -1.69 -177.54
C GLN A 357 6.23 -0.97 -178.83
N SER A 358 7.53 -0.78 -179.06
CA SER A 358 8.05 -0.21 -180.32
C SER A 358 7.83 -1.13 -181.52
N ASP A 359 7.84 -2.46 -181.33
CA ASP A 359 7.59 -3.43 -182.39
C ASP A 359 6.10 -3.77 -182.51
N LEU A 360 5.37 -3.84 -181.40
CA LEU A 360 3.92 -4.10 -181.39
C LEU A 360 3.10 -2.98 -182.04
N LEU A 361 3.55 -1.72 -181.99
CA LEU A 361 2.95 -0.63 -182.77
C LEU A 361 3.07 -0.84 -184.29
N ARG A 362 3.96 -1.73 -184.76
CA ARG A 362 4.10 -2.09 -186.18
C ARG A 362 3.27 -3.30 -186.60
N GLU A 363 2.94 -4.21 -185.68
CA GLU A 363 2.03 -5.34 -185.94
C GLU A 363 0.55 -5.00 -185.73
N LEU A 364 0.22 -4.07 -184.81
CA LEU A 364 -1.17 -3.72 -184.54
C LEU A 364 -1.84 -3.05 -185.76
N ASP A 365 -1.11 -2.24 -186.53
CA ASP A 365 -1.55 -1.70 -187.83
C ASP A 365 -1.91 -2.81 -188.84
N GLN A 366 -1.21 -3.95 -188.77
CA GLN A 366 -1.44 -5.07 -189.68
C GLN A 366 -2.59 -5.97 -189.23
N ASN A 367 -2.81 -6.15 -187.91
CA ASN A 367 -3.77 -7.13 -187.39
C ASN A 367 -4.95 -6.60 -186.55
N TRP A 368 -5.12 -5.28 -186.41
CA TRP A 368 -6.47 -4.71 -186.19
C TRP A 368 -7.43 -4.99 -187.36
N ARG A 369 -6.93 -5.62 -188.44
CA ARG A 369 -7.73 -6.21 -189.53
C ARG A 369 -8.54 -7.45 -189.10
N HIS A 370 -8.10 -8.26 -188.14
CA HIS A 370 -8.76 -9.52 -187.76
C HIS A 370 -8.85 -9.69 -186.23
N ALA A 371 -9.83 -9.01 -185.63
CA ALA A 371 -10.13 -9.04 -184.20
C ALA A 371 -11.05 -10.22 -183.76
N LEU A 372 -11.40 -10.23 -182.47
CA LEU A 372 -12.35 -11.11 -181.74
C LEU A 372 -11.91 -12.57 -181.43
N ALA A 373 -11.57 -12.82 -180.16
CA ALA A 373 -11.85 -14.08 -179.44
C ALA A 373 -11.83 -13.91 -177.90
N THR A 374 -12.88 -14.38 -177.21
CA THR A 374 -12.93 -15.02 -175.85
C THR A 374 -12.07 -14.48 -174.67
N ASN A 375 -12.65 -14.03 -173.52
CA ASN A 375 -13.22 -14.78 -172.34
C ASN A 375 -12.15 -15.39 -171.37
N GLN A 376 -12.32 -15.61 -170.03
CA GLN A 376 -13.30 -15.26 -168.95
C GLN A 376 -12.81 -15.69 -167.51
N ASP A 377 -13.57 -15.31 -166.44
CA ASP A 377 -13.96 -16.08 -165.20
C ASP A 377 -13.23 -16.07 -163.79
N ARG A 378 -13.96 -15.60 -162.73
CA ARG A 378 -14.22 -16.07 -161.29
C ARG A 378 -13.07 -16.33 -160.26
N GLY A 379 -13.20 -16.51 -158.90
CA GLY A 379 -14.27 -16.51 -157.81
C GLY A 379 -13.77 -17.28 -156.51
N HIS A 380 -14.31 -17.37 -155.25
CA HIS A 380 -15.40 -16.79 -154.38
C HIS A 380 -15.26 -17.21 -152.84
N SER A 381 -15.84 -16.48 -151.83
CA SER A 381 -16.33 -16.91 -150.43
C SER A 381 -15.37 -17.29 -149.23
N THR A 382 -15.66 -17.40 -147.88
CA THR A 382 -16.67 -16.97 -146.81
C THR A 382 -16.27 -17.33 -145.30
N GLU A 383 -17.01 -16.86 -144.24
CA GLU A 383 -17.20 -17.37 -142.81
C GLU A 383 -16.29 -16.95 -141.58
N THR A 384 -16.44 -17.40 -140.28
CA THR A 384 -17.35 -17.08 -139.08
C THR A 384 -16.59 -17.41 -137.71
N LEU A 385 -16.94 -17.51 -136.37
CA LEU A 385 -18.10 -17.53 -135.40
C LEU A 385 -17.70 -17.48 -133.85
N VAL A 386 -18.60 -17.15 -132.87
CA VAL A 386 -18.68 -17.54 -131.39
C VAL A 386 -17.95 -16.70 -130.25
N THR A 387 -17.94 -17.02 -128.91
CA THR A 387 -18.74 -16.52 -127.69
C THR A 387 -17.81 -16.26 -126.42
N GLN A 388 -18.09 -16.01 -125.09
CA GLN A 388 -19.15 -16.18 -124.01
C GLN A 388 -19.07 -15.09 -122.83
N SER A 389 -19.64 -15.26 -121.59
CA SER A 389 -19.91 -14.16 -120.58
C SER A 389 -19.96 -14.44 -119.01
N SER A 390 -19.50 -13.47 -118.17
CA SER A 390 -20.01 -12.93 -116.83
C SER A 390 -20.14 -13.79 -115.49
N PRO A 391 -20.56 -13.26 -114.29
CA PRO A 391 -19.85 -12.32 -113.35
C PRO A 391 -20.04 -12.53 -111.78
N ASP A 392 -19.48 -11.61 -110.94
CA ASP A 392 -19.84 -11.20 -109.52
C ASP A 392 -19.70 -12.20 -108.31
N ALA A 393 -19.69 -11.85 -107.00
CA ALA A 393 -19.99 -10.61 -106.23
C ALA A 393 -19.19 -10.45 -104.89
N ILE A 394 -19.52 -9.43 -104.06
CA ILE A 394 -18.79 -8.89 -102.86
C ILE A 394 -19.38 -9.36 -101.50
N LYS A 395 -18.62 -9.26 -100.39
CA LYS A 395 -19.09 -9.40 -98.99
C LYS A 395 -18.42 -8.41 -97.99
N PRO A 396 -19.15 -7.84 -97.00
CA PRO A 396 -18.60 -7.10 -95.85
C PRO A 396 -18.96 -7.72 -94.47
N GLU A 397 -18.05 -7.69 -93.48
CA GLU A 397 -18.31 -8.16 -92.09
C GLU A 397 -17.56 -7.28 -91.06
N GLN A 398 -18.29 -6.54 -90.19
CA GLN A 398 -17.73 -5.87 -88.99
C GLN A 398 -18.82 -5.33 -88.02
N ILE A 399 -19.63 -6.21 -87.38
CA ILE A 399 -20.56 -5.82 -86.29
C ILE A 399 -20.57 -6.90 -85.20
N THR A 400 -19.44 -7.07 -84.51
CA THR A 400 -19.26 -8.15 -83.52
C THR A 400 -18.33 -7.83 -82.34
N ALA A 401 -17.94 -6.57 -82.15
CA ALA A 401 -16.92 -6.18 -81.15
C ALA A 401 -17.46 -5.36 -79.96
N ILE A 402 -18.72 -4.89 -79.99
CA ILE A 402 -19.25 -3.93 -79.01
C ILE A 402 -20.00 -4.63 -77.85
N THR A 403 -20.39 -5.89 -78.02
CA THR A 403 -21.25 -6.62 -77.06
C THR A 403 -20.51 -7.05 -75.78
N ASP A 404 -19.26 -7.50 -75.91
CA ASP A 404 -18.54 -8.15 -74.80
C ASP A 404 -17.89 -7.15 -73.82
N GLU A 405 -17.61 -5.94 -74.26
CA GLU A 405 -17.01 -4.88 -73.44
C GLU A 405 -18.03 -4.25 -72.49
N LEU A 406 -19.30 -4.15 -72.90
CA LEU A 406 -20.41 -3.66 -72.07
C LEU A 406 -20.72 -4.62 -70.91
N ALA A 407 -20.61 -5.94 -71.13
CA ALA A 407 -20.82 -6.95 -70.10
C ALA A 407 -19.75 -6.89 -68.98
N ASN A 408 -18.47 -6.73 -69.35
CA ASN A 408 -17.37 -6.60 -68.39
C ASN A 408 -17.47 -5.32 -67.53
N SER A 409 -18.01 -4.24 -68.09
CA SER A 409 -18.23 -2.98 -67.35
C SER A 409 -19.27 -3.13 -66.23
N LEU A 410 -20.38 -3.84 -66.51
CA LEU A 410 -21.43 -4.12 -65.52
C LEU A 410 -20.93 -4.97 -64.35
N GLN A 411 -20.18 -6.04 -64.61
CA GLN A 411 -19.66 -6.93 -63.57
C GLN A 411 -18.66 -6.22 -62.63
N LYS A 412 -17.86 -5.27 -63.14
CA LYS A 412 -17.02 -4.40 -62.29
C LYS A 412 -17.84 -3.46 -61.41
N HIS A 413 -19.01 -3.01 -61.87
CA HIS A 413 -19.85 -2.08 -61.12
C HIS A 413 -20.51 -2.77 -59.90
N GLU A 414 -20.98 -4.01 -60.05
CA GLU A 414 -21.45 -4.82 -58.92
C GLU A 414 -20.33 -5.08 -57.90
N HIS A 415 -19.13 -5.43 -58.35
CA HIS A 415 -17.99 -5.71 -57.46
C HIS A 415 -17.61 -4.48 -56.61
N ILE A 416 -17.54 -3.29 -57.23
CA ILE A 416 -17.27 -2.03 -56.53
C ILE A 416 -18.40 -1.67 -55.55
N GLN A 417 -19.68 -1.89 -55.91
CA GLN A 417 -20.78 -1.71 -54.95
C GLN A 417 -20.66 -2.66 -53.74
N GLN A 418 -20.18 -3.89 -53.95
CA GLN A 418 -20.01 -4.88 -52.89
C GLN A 418 -18.80 -4.56 -51.98
N GLU A 419 -17.70 -4.03 -52.52
CA GLU A 419 -16.61 -3.47 -51.72
C GLU A 419 -17.03 -2.25 -50.92
N VAL A 420 -17.77 -1.30 -51.54
CA VAL A 420 -18.30 -0.11 -50.84
C VAL A 420 -19.25 -0.53 -49.71
N ALA A 421 -20.12 -1.53 -49.91
CA ALA A 421 -20.98 -2.06 -48.86
C ALA A 421 -20.17 -2.70 -47.70
N ASN A 422 -19.11 -3.45 -48.00
CA ASN A 422 -18.23 -4.03 -46.98
C ASN A 422 -17.45 -2.96 -46.19
N ILE A 423 -16.93 -1.93 -46.87
CA ILE A 423 -16.27 -0.79 -46.23
C ILE A 423 -17.26 -0.04 -45.35
N GLN A 424 -18.49 0.19 -45.82
CA GLN A 424 -19.52 0.87 -45.04
C GLN A 424 -19.95 0.08 -43.79
N ASN A 425 -20.04 -1.26 -43.89
CA ASN A 425 -20.26 -2.13 -42.74
C ASN A 425 -19.08 -2.07 -41.74
N THR A 426 -17.84 -2.09 -42.24
CA THR A 426 -16.62 -2.00 -41.40
C THR A 426 -16.51 -0.64 -40.68
N VAL A 427 -16.81 0.46 -41.37
CA VAL A 427 -16.88 1.80 -40.79
C VAL A 427 -18.00 1.89 -39.74
N THR A 428 -19.11 1.18 -39.93
CA THR A 428 -20.21 1.11 -38.95
C THR A 428 -19.79 0.36 -37.69
N ASP A 429 -19.19 -0.83 -37.80
CA ASP A 429 -18.65 -1.60 -36.65
C ASP A 429 -17.56 -0.81 -35.90
N GLN A 430 -16.66 -0.11 -36.62
CA GLN A 430 -15.68 0.78 -36.00
C GLN A 430 -16.32 1.97 -35.27
N ASN A 431 -17.37 2.56 -35.83
CA ASN A 431 -18.08 3.66 -35.19
C ASN A 431 -18.86 3.19 -33.94
N GLU A 432 -19.48 2.01 -33.97
CA GLU A 432 -20.10 1.40 -32.78
C GLU A 432 -19.05 1.08 -31.69
N ARG A 433 -17.86 0.57 -32.06
CA ARG A 433 -16.75 0.40 -31.11
C ARG A 433 -16.31 1.74 -30.50
N LEU A 434 -16.17 2.79 -31.29
CA LEU A 434 -15.79 4.12 -30.79
C LEU A 434 -16.87 4.75 -29.90
N VAL A 435 -18.15 4.53 -30.19
CA VAL A 435 -19.27 4.90 -29.30
C VAL A 435 -19.20 4.12 -27.99
N ASN A 436 -18.97 2.81 -28.03
CA ASN A 436 -18.86 1.98 -26.83
C ASN A 436 -17.64 2.36 -25.96
N ILE A 437 -16.48 2.65 -26.57
CA ILE A 437 -15.29 3.15 -25.86
C ILE A 437 -15.54 4.53 -25.25
N ARG A 438 -16.27 5.42 -25.94
CA ARG A 438 -16.68 6.72 -25.37
C ARG A 438 -17.65 6.55 -24.20
N ASN A 439 -18.56 5.58 -24.27
CA ASN A 439 -19.51 5.31 -23.18
C ASN A 439 -18.79 4.77 -21.94
N THR A 440 -17.90 3.77 -22.08
CA THR A 440 -17.14 3.24 -20.93
C THR A 440 -16.16 4.27 -20.36
N LEU A 441 -15.60 5.17 -21.17
CA LEU A 441 -14.79 6.29 -20.69
C LEU A 441 -15.63 7.29 -19.87
N ASN A 442 -16.86 7.61 -20.31
CA ASN A 442 -17.79 8.45 -19.55
C ASN A 442 -18.20 7.78 -18.22
N GLU A 443 -18.48 6.48 -18.23
CA GLU A 443 -18.82 5.70 -17.02
C GLU A 443 -17.65 5.66 -16.03
N LEU A 444 -16.42 5.44 -16.52
CA LEU A 444 -15.20 5.50 -15.70
C LEU A 444 -14.99 6.90 -15.10
N GLN A 445 -15.16 7.95 -15.90
CA GLN A 445 -15.03 9.34 -15.45
C GLN A 445 -16.10 9.68 -14.39
N GLN A 446 -17.34 9.24 -14.58
CA GLN A 446 -18.42 9.47 -13.62
C GLN A 446 -18.19 8.70 -12.32
N SER A 447 -17.72 7.46 -12.38
CA SER A 447 -17.34 6.65 -11.22
C SER A 447 -16.20 7.30 -10.43
N LEU A 448 -15.12 7.71 -11.11
CA LEU A 448 -13.98 8.41 -10.50
C LEU A 448 -14.43 9.72 -9.83
N GLN A 449 -15.30 10.49 -10.48
CA GLN A 449 -15.83 11.74 -9.93
C GLN A 449 -16.70 11.51 -8.69
N GLN A 450 -17.51 10.44 -8.66
CA GLN A 450 -18.28 10.04 -7.48
C GLN A 450 -17.36 9.58 -6.33
N GLN A 451 -16.32 8.81 -6.62
CA GLN A 451 -15.35 8.35 -5.62
C GLN A 451 -14.58 9.52 -5.00
N LEU A 452 -14.13 10.48 -5.82
CA LEU A 452 -13.41 11.68 -5.36
C LEU A 452 -14.33 12.59 -4.54
N GLN A 453 -15.59 12.76 -4.94
CA GLN A 453 -16.60 13.50 -4.17
C GLN A 453 -16.91 12.82 -2.81
N SER A 454 -16.99 11.48 -2.78
CA SER A 454 -17.17 10.71 -1.54
C SER A 454 -15.99 10.90 -0.57
N GLN A 455 -14.74 10.83 -1.06
CA GLN A 455 -13.55 11.09 -0.25
C GLN A 455 -13.48 12.55 0.24
N GLN A 456 -13.86 13.52 -0.59
CA GLN A 456 -13.96 14.93 -0.19
C GLN A 456 -14.97 15.12 0.95
N GLU A 457 -16.12 14.44 0.88
CA GLU A 457 -17.17 14.52 1.91
C GLU A 457 -16.76 13.80 3.22
N GLN A 458 -16.05 12.66 3.12
CA GLN A 458 -15.43 11.98 4.27
C GLN A 458 -14.35 12.83 4.96
N LEU A 459 -13.50 13.51 4.19
CA LEU A 459 -12.49 14.44 4.73
C LEU A 459 -13.15 15.63 5.44
N ASN A 460 -14.20 16.22 4.86
CA ASN A 460 -14.96 17.30 5.50
C ASN A 460 -15.62 16.83 6.82
N GLN A 461 -16.11 15.59 6.89
CA GLN A 461 -16.68 15.02 8.12
C GLN A 461 -15.61 14.76 9.20
N LEU A 462 -14.43 14.27 8.82
CA LEU A 462 -13.29 14.11 9.72
C LEU A 462 -12.77 15.47 10.23
N GLU A 463 -12.69 16.48 9.37
CA GLU A 463 -12.27 17.84 9.75
C GLU A 463 -13.29 18.50 10.69
N ALA A 464 -14.60 18.31 10.45
CA ALA A 464 -15.64 18.75 11.37
C ALA A 464 -15.55 18.06 12.75
N ALA A 465 -15.39 16.73 12.80
CA ALA A 465 -15.22 16.00 14.06
C ALA A 465 -13.95 16.42 14.82
N LEU A 466 -12.86 16.73 14.11
CA LEU A 466 -11.63 17.25 14.70
C LEU A 466 -11.81 18.69 15.22
N ALA A 467 -12.60 19.52 14.53
CA ALA A 467 -12.93 20.87 14.97
C ALA A 467 -13.83 20.87 16.21
N ASP A 468 -14.82 19.97 16.29
CA ASP A 468 -15.65 19.81 17.49
C ASP A 468 -14.82 19.35 18.69
N LEU A 469 -13.89 18.40 18.51
CA LEU A 469 -12.91 18.00 19.53
C LEU A 469 -12.00 19.14 19.99
N GLN A 470 -11.69 20.11 19.14
CA GLN A 470 -10.89 21.29 19.51
C GLN A 470 -11.70 22.42 20.17
N ASN A 471 -13.01 22.49 19.92
CA ASN A 471 -13.89 23.53 20.48
C ASN A 471 -14.67 23.07 21.73
N ALA A 472 -14.65 21.78 22.07
CA ALA A 472 -15.26 21.25 23.28
C ALA A 472 -14.61 21.84 24.56
N PRO A 473 -15.37 22.59 25.41
CA PRO A 473 -14.84 23.03 26.69
C PRO A 473 -14.65 21.82 27.62
N ALA A 474 -13.48 21.75 28.26
CA ALA A 474 -13.00 20.59 29.02
C ALA A 474 -14.09 19.89 29.88
N PRO A 475 -14.60 18.71 29.46
CA PRO A 475 -15.74 18.08 30.11
C PRO A 475 -15.32 17.21 31.30
N GLU A 476 -16.24 17.05 32.26
CA GLU A 476 -16.08 16.10 33.36
C GLU A 476 -16.12 14.65 32.86
N ALA A 477 -15.40 13.76 33.54
CA ALA A 477 -14.95 12.45 33.03
C ALA A 477 -16.04 11.41 32.67
N ASN A 478 -17.33 11.74 32.76
CA ASN A 478 -18.44 10.82 32.48
C ASN A 478 -18.92 10.83 31.02
N ASN A 479 -18.65 11.87 30.22
CA ASN A 479 -19.20 11.97 28.85
C ASN A 479 -18.35 11.27 27.77
N VAL A 480 -17.07 11.01 28.01
CA VAL A 480 -16.14 10.44 27.00
C VAL A 480 -16.64 9.09 26.43
N ALA A 481 -17.35 8.30 27.24
CA ALA A 481 -17.95 7.04 26.80
C ALA A 481 -19.10 7.21 25.78
N ALA A 482 -19.82 8.34 25.81
CA ALA A 482 -20.89 8.64 24.86
C ALA A 482 -20.31 9.01 23.49
N ASP A 483 -19.34 9.93 23.45
CA ASP A 483 -18.69 10.36 22.21
C ASP A 483 -17.95 9.20 21.52
N PHE A 484 -17.29 8.34 22.30
CA PHE A 484 -16.64 7.13 21.77
C PHE A 484 -17.64 6.07 21.26
N THR A 485 -18.89 6.10 21.70
CA THR A 485 -19.97 5.25 21.18
C THR A 485 -20.52 5.80 19.86
N ALA A 486 -20.75 7.11 19.77
CA ALA A 486 -21.14 7.76 18.52
C ALA A 486 -20.08 7.58 17.42
N MET A 487 -18.80 7.64 17.78
CA MET A 487 -17.68 7.37 16.87
C MET A 487 -17.67 5.93 16.34
N GLN A 488 -18.08 4.94 17.14
CA GLN A 488 -18.26 3.56 16.68
C GLN A 488 -19.49 3.38 15.78
N GLU A 489 -20.57 4.13 15.99
CA GLU A 489 -21.78 4.07 15.17
C GLU A 489 -21.54 4.66 13.75
N ILE A 490 -20.71 5.71 13.66
CA ILE A 490 -20.21 6.25 12.38
C ILE A 490 -19.31 5.22 11.66
N LEU A 491 -18.40 4.55 12.37
CA LEU A 491 -17.56 3.49 11.79
C LEU A 491 -18.38 2.26 11.35
N ALA A 492 -19.39 1.85 12.10
CA ALA A 492 -20.28 0.75 11.73
C ALA A 492 -21.14 1.06 10.49
N SER A 493 -21.60 2.30 10.36
CA SER A 493 -22.35 2.76 9.17
C SER A 493 -21.47 2.93 7.92
N SER A 494 -20.15 3.00 8.06
CA SER A 494 -19.22 2.95 6.91
C SER A 494 -19.05 1.54 6.31
N GLN A 495 -19.34 0.47 7.05
CA GLN A 495 -19.22 -0.92 6.58
C GLN A 495 -20.48 -1.47 5.87
N THR A 496 -21.59 -0.72 5.84
CA THR A 496 -22.90 -1.20 5.36
C THR A 496 -23.37 -0.54 4.05
N LYS A 497 -22.44 0.08 3.29
CA LYS A 497 -22.71 0.80 2.03
C LYS A 497 -21.71 0.55 0.89
N SER A 498 -20.85 -0.47 1.02
CA SER A 498 -20.06 -1.00 -0.10
C SER A 498 -20.75 -2.19 -0.78
#